data_AF-A0A2V2ZRR2-F1
#
_entry.id   AF-A0A2V2ZRR2-F1
#
_cell.length_a   1.000
_cell.length_b   1.000
_cell.length_c   1.000
_cell.angle_alpha   90.00
_cell.angle_beta   90.00
_cell.angle_gamma   90.00
#
_symmetry.space_group_name_H-M   'P 1'
#
loop_
_entity.id
_entity.type
_entity.pdbx_description
1 polymer ?
#
loop_
_entity_poly.entity_id
_entity_poly.type
_entity_poly.pdbx_seq_one_letter_code
_entity_poly.pdbx_strand_id
1 'polypeptide(L)' 'MWVCNSHLKEVMMLLETPHIRKAPYQIKCSLCENHAFAKVYYTHRSFKFTKKLYSSLKQSVSQEA' A
#
# COMPACT_ATOMS: atom_id res chain seq x y z
N MET A 1 5.35 -0.16 -1.19
CA MET A 1 4.58 0.65 -0.22
C MET A 1 4.55 -0.07 1.12
N TRP A 2 4.44 0.69 2.22
CA TRP A 2 4.26 0.14 3.55
C TRP A 2 2.79 0.21 3.94
N VAL A 3 2.22 -0.88 4.44
CA VAL A 3 0.77 -1.01 4.60
C VAL A 3 0.45 -1.52 6.01
N CYS A 4 -0.54 -0.89 6.65
CA CYS A 4 -1.13 -1.34 7.92
C CYS A 4 -2.22 -2.39 7.67
N ASN A 5 -2.70 -3.04 8.73
CA ASN A 5 -3.65 -4.15 8.62
C ASN A 5 -4.95 -3.77 7.91
N SER A 6 -5.48 -2.59 8.22
CA SER A 6 -6.70 -2.06 7.60
C SER A 6 -6.56 -1.93 6.07
N HIS A 7 -5.48 -1.32 5.61
CA HIS A 7 -5.29 -1.04 4.18
C HIS A 7 -4.72 -2.22 3.39
N LEU A 8 -4.31 -3.33 4.03
CA LEU A 8 -3.79 -4.47 3.28
C LEU A 8 -4.84 -5.04 2.33
N LYS A 9 -6.10 -5.15 2.77
CA LYS A 9 -7.18 -5.72 1.97
C LYS A 9 -7.43 -4.92 0.69
N GLU A 10 -7.57 -3.59 0.82
CA GLU A 10 -7.75 -2.68 -0.31
C GLU A 10 -6.57 -2.74 -1.28
N VAL A 11 -5.35 -2.69 -0.74
CA VAL A 11 -4.14 -2.78 -1.53
C VAL A 11 -4.08 -4.13 -2.27
N MET A 12 -4.40 -5.25 -1.63
CA MET A 12 -4.41 -6.57 -2.29
C MET A 12 -5.46 -6.68 -3.41
N MET A 13 -6.61 -6.01 -3.27
CA MET A 13 -7.63 -5.99 -4.33
C MET A 13 -7.22 -5.15 -5.54
N LEU A 14 -6.43 -4.09 -5.31
CA LEU A 14 -6.00 -3.17 -6.37
C LEU A 14 -4.71 -3.61 -7.06
N LEU A 15 -3.91 -4.46 -6.41
CA LEU A 15 -2.64 -4.90 -6.95
C LEU A 15 -2.76 -6.30 -7.58
N GLU A 16 -2.33 -6.43 -8.82
CA GLU A 16 -2.30 -7.71 -9.52
C GLU A 16 -1.02 -8.48 -9.16
N THR A 17 -1.13 -9.55 -8.36
CA THR A 17 -0.02 -10.39 -7.88
C THR A 17 1.11 -9.67 -7.11
N PRO A 18 0.80 -8.96 -6.02
CA PRO A 18 1.82 -8.27 -5.23
C PRO A 18 2.68 -9.23 -4.41
N HIS A 19 3.94 -8.86 -4.19
CA HIS A 19 4.79 -9.52 -3.20
C HIS A 19 4.69 -8.84 -1.84
N ILE A 20 4.75 -9.65 -0.79
CA ILE A 20 4.65 -9.21 0.60
C ILE A 20 5.93 -9.60 1.35
N ARG A 21 6.49 -8.64 2.08
CA ARG A 21 7.50 -8.90 3.12
C ARG A 21 7.03 -8.31 4.44
N LYS A 22 7.42 -8.92 5.56
CA LYS A 22 7.12 -8.36 6.89
C LYS A 22 7.81 -7.01 7.07
N ALA A 23 7.13 -6.08 7.75
CA ALA A 23 7.72 -4.78 8.06
C ALA A 23 8.79 -4.90 9.15
N PRO A 24 9.93 -4.20 8.99
CA PRO A 24 10.83 -3.96 10.10
C PRO A 24 10.16 -3.03 11.13
N TYR A 25 10.75 -2.96 12.33
CA TYR A 25 10.15 -2.30 13.50
C TYR A 25 9.78 -0.83 13.23
N GLN A 26 8.63 -0.39 13.77
CA GLN A 26 8.14 1.00 13.78
C GLN A 26 8.05 1.70 12.40
N ILE A 27 7.76 0.96 11.33
CA ILE A 27 7.48 1.58 10.03
C ILE A 27 6.04 2.13 10.00
N LYS A 28 5.86 3.33 9.46
CA LYS A 28 4.53 3.92 9.21
C LYS A 28 3.94 3.47 7.87
N CYS A 29 2.62 3.35 7.84
CA CYS A 29 1.84 3.08 6.64
C CYS A 29 1.90 4.29 5.70
N SER A 30 2.10 4.02 4.41
CA SER A 30 2.16 5.03 3.36
C SER A 30 0.82 5.70 3.06
N LEU A 31 -0.30 5.20 3.62
CA LEU A 31 -1.65 5.66 3.33
C LEU A 31 -2.28 6.47 4.47
N CYS A 32 -2.03 6.08 5.73
CA CYS A 32 -2.68 6.69 6.90
C CYS A 32 -1.76 6.94 8.09
N GLU A 33 -0.43 6.81 7.90
CA GLU A 33 0.60 6.98 8.94
C GLU A 33 0.52 6.04 10.16
N ASN A 34 -0.49 5.18 10.27
CA ASN A 34 -0.55 4.13 11.30
C ASN A 34 0.59 3.11 11.17
N HIS A 35 0.79 2.29 12.19
CA HIS A 35 1.81 1.24 12.17
C HIS A 35 1.60 0.26 11.00
N ALA A 36 2.60 0.18 10.12
CA ALA A 36 2.66 -0.78 9.05
C ALA A 36 3.20 -2.12 9.56
N PHE A 37 2.64 -3.20 9.05
CA PHE A 37 3.08 -4.57 9.36
C PHE A 37 3.66 -5.29 8.14
N ALA A 38 3.45 -4.74 6.93
CA ALA A 38 3.89 -5.35 5.69
C ALA A 38 4.45 -4.33 4.67
N LYS A 39 5.49 -4.76 3.95
CA LYS A 39 5.95 -4.18 2.69
C LYS A 39 5.21 -4.86 1.55
N VAL A 40 4.48 -4.09 0.78
CA VAL A 40 3.84 -4.57 -0.46
C VAL A 40 4.59 -3.98 -1.65
N TYR A 41 5.09 -4.82 -2.56
CA TYR A 41 5.89 -4.40 -3.71
C TYR A 41 5.71 -5.30 -4.93
N TYR A 42 5.99 -4.76 -6.12
CA TYR A 42 6.04 -5.50 -7.37
C TYR A 42 7.46 -5.95 -7.70
N THR A 43 7.61 -7.14 -8.27
CA THR A 43 8.86 -7.61 -8.89
C THR A 43 9.06 -6.95 -10.25
N HIS A 44 8.03 -6.95 -11.11
CA HIS A 44 8.05 -6.22 -12.38
C HIS A 44 7.59 -4.78 -12.19
N ARG A 45 8.56 -3.88 -12.06
CA ARG A 45 8.35 -2.46 -11.83
C ARG A 45 7.96 -1.75 -13.12
N SER A 46 6.71 -1.87 -13.56
CA SER A 46 6.18 -1.00 -14.60
C SER A 46 6.10 0.43 -14.04
N PHE A 47 7.11 1.26 -14.33
CA PHE A 47 7.29 2.62 -13.78
C PHE A 47 6.01 3.48 -13.84
N LYS A 48 5.17 3.26 -14.85
CA LYS A 48 3.87 3.94 -15.04
C LYS A 48 2.79 3.56 -14.02
N PHE A 49 2.83 2.38 -13.42
CA PHE A 49 1.76 1.87 -12.55
C PHE A 49 1.81 2.48 -11.14
N THR A 50 3.02 2.73 -10.63
CA THR A 50 3.25 3.22 -9.26
C THR A 50 2.62 4.59 -9.00
N LYS A 51 2.55 5.48 -10.00
CA LYS A 51 2.10 6.87 -9.82
C LYS A 51 0.57 7.01 -9.85
N LYS A 52 -0.12 6.24 -10.70
CA LYS A 52 -1.58 6.34 -10.87
C LYS A 52 -2.31 5.75 -9.66
N LEU A 53 -1.85 4.58 -9.19
CA LEU A 53 -2.50 3.85 -8.11
C LEU A 53 -2.28 4.50 -6.74
N TYR A 54 -1.13 5.13 -6.50
CA TYR A 54 -0.88 5.88 -5.27
C TYR A 54 -1.85 7.07 -5.11
N SER A 55 -2.10 7.79 -6.21
CA SER A 55 -3.08 8.88 -6.21
C SER A 55 -4.51 8.40 -5.97
N SER A 56 -4.92 7.28 -6.60
CA SER A 56 -6.26 6.70 -6.41
C SER A 56 -6.46 6.14 -5.00
N LEU A 57 -5.47 5.44 -4.43
CA LEU A 57 -5.50 4.97 -3.04
C LEU A 57 -5.56 6.12 -2.03
N LYS A 58 -4.88 7.23 -2.31
CA LYS A 58 -4.96 8.43 -1.45
C LYS A 58 -6.35 9.07 -1.49
N GLN A 59 -7.02 9.03 -2.65
CA GLN A 59 -8.37 9.56 -2.83
C GLN A 59 -9.45 8.69 -2.15
N SER A 60 -9.36 7.36 -2.24
CA SER A 60 -10.33 6.47 -1.58
C SER A 60 -10.30 6.63 -0.05
N VAL A 61 -9.11 6.82 0.52
CA VAL A 61 -8.92 7.04 1.96
C VAL A 61 -9.45 8.40 2.43
N SER A 62 -9.58 9.39 1.54
CA SER A 62 -10.06 10.74 1.90
C SER A 62 -11.59 10.90 1.85
N GLN A 63 -12.34 9.87 1.43
CA GLN A 63 -13.81 9.93 1.31
C GLN A 63 -14.56 9.18 2.43
N GLU A 64 -13.86 8.56 3.39
CA GLU A 64 -14.46 7.88 4.55
C GLU A 64 -14.08 8.53 5.90
N ALA A 65 -13.88 9.86 5.92
CA ALA A 65 -13.65 10.65 7.14
C ALA A 65 -14.85 11.57 7.46
#